data_AF-A0A351XDS2-F1
#
_entry.id   AF-A0A351XDS2-F1
#
_cell.length_a   1.000
_cell.length_b   1.000
_cell.length_c   1.000
_cell.angle_alpha   90.00
_cell.angle_beta   90.00
_cell.angle_gamma   90.00
#
_symmetry.space_group_name_H-M   'P 1'
#
loop_
_entity.id
_entity.type
_entity.pdbx_description
1 polymer ?
#
loop_
_entity_poly.entity_id
_entity_poly.type
_entity_poly.pdbx_seq_one_letter_code
_entity_poly.pdbx_strand_id
1 'polypeptide(L)' 'MVDDVLWNRTGLELAAMIADGEVSSREVVDAHLERIHEVNGRLNAAVLLLEDSARSA' A
#
# COMPACT_ATOMS: atom_id res chain seq x y z
N MET A 1 2.18 20.29 6.15
CA MET A 1 2.43 19.46 4.96
C MET A 1 2.20 18.04 5.44
N VAL A 2 1.01 17.48 5.19
CA VAL A 2 0.76 16.07 5.55
C VAL A 2 1.54 15.27 4.52
N ASP A 3 2.52 14.50 4.98
CA ASP A 3 3.27 13.56 4.14
C ASP A 3 2.27 12.73 3.34
N ASP A 4 2.46 12.69 2.03
CA ASP A 4 1.49 12.18 1.08
C ASP A 4 1.48 10.64 1.07
N VAL A 5 0.86 10.06 2.09
CA VAL A 5 0.90 8.62 2.36
C VAL A 5 0.04 7.83 1.38
N LEU A 6 0.69 7.00 0.55
CA LEU A 6 0.04 6.24 -0.52
C LEU A 6 -1.08 5.30 -0.03
N TRP A 7 -0.96 4.70 1.16
CA TRP A 7 -1.97 3.77 1.68
C TRP A 7 -3.30 4.45 2.05
N ASN A 8 -3.34 5.78 2.15
CA ASN A 8 -4.54 6.54 2.51
C ASN A 8 -5.24 7.18 1.31
N ARG A 9 -4.72 6.96 0.10
CA ARG A 9 -5.32 7.44 -1.15
C ARG A 9 -6.39 6.48 -1.65
N THR A 10 -7.31 6.99 -2.46
CA THR A 10 -8.30 6.14 -3.12
C THR A 10 -7.64 5.29 -4.21
N GLY A 11 -8.28 4.16 -4.55
CA GLY A 11 -7.80 3.31 -5.64
C GLY A 11 -7.74 4.03 -7.00
N LEU A 12 -8.64 5.00 -7.24
CA LEU A 12 -8.64 5.75 -8.50
C LEU A 12 -7.49 6.76 -8.56
N GLU A 13 -7.16 7.43 -7.45
CA GLU A 13 -5.99 8.31 -7.38
C GLU A 13 -4.70 7.53 -7.60
N LEU A 14 -4.55 6.39 -6.94
CA LEU A 14 -3.38 5.53 -7.12
C LEU A 14 -3.27 5.02 -8.56
N ALA A 15 -4.38 4.62 -9.18
CA ALA A 15 -4.38 4.21 -10.58
C ALA A 15 -3.96 5.33 -11.54
N ALA A 16 -4.41 6.57 -11.28
CA ALA A 16 -4.01 7.74 -12.06
C ALA A 16 -2.50 8.03 -11.89
N MET A 17 -2.00 8.06 -10.65
CA MET A 17 -0.58 8.31 -10.37
C MET A 17 0.33 7.24 -10.99
N ILE A 18 -0.10 5.96 -11.00
CA ILE A 18 0.63 4.89 -11.69
C ILE A 18 0.62 5.09 -13.21
N ALA A 19 -0.52 5.46 -13.79
CA ALA A 19 -0.63 5.72 -15.23
C ALA A 19 0.24 6.90 -15.67
N ASP A 20 0.35 7.94 -14.83
CA ASP A 20 1.17 9.12 -15.05
C ASP A 20 2.66 8.88 -14.72
N GLY A 21 3.01 7.73 -14.13
CA GLY A 21 4.38 7.35 -13.79
C GLY A 21 4.93 8.06 -12.55
N GLU A 22 4.07 8.67 -11.73
CA GLU A 22 4.46 9.36 -10.49
C GLU A 22 4.87 8.37 -9.40
N VAL A 23 4.24 7.19 -9.37
CA VAL A 23 4.56 6.08 -8.47
C VAL A 23 4.43 4.75 -9.20
N SER A 24 5.18 3.75 -8.74
CA SER A 24 5.06 2.38 -9.24
C SER A 24 4.05 1.56 -8.43
N SER A 25 3.47 0.53 -9.04
CA SER A 25 2.63 -0.45 -8.32
C SER A 25 3.35 -1.08 -7.12
N ARG A 26 4.68 -1.27 -7.23
CA ARG A 26 5.50 -1.82 -6.14
C ARG A 26 5.56 -0.86 -4.96
N GLU A 27 5.77 0.43 -5.19
CA GLU A 27 5.77 1.45 -4.11
C GLU A 27 4.42 1.51 -3.39
N VAL A 28 3.31 1.40 -4.13
CA VAL A 28 1.97 1.38 -3.55
C VAL A 28 1.77 0.14 -2.67
N VAL A 29 2.14 -1.06 -3.16
CA VAL A 29 2.04 -2.31 -2.37
C VAL A 29 2.88 -2.20 -1.10
N ASP A 30 4.11 -1.73 -1.22
CA ASP A 30 5.05 -1.61 -0.10
C ASP A 30 4.53 -0.66 0.98
N ALA A 31 3.97 0.49 0.59
CA ALA A 31 3.36 1.43 1.53
C ALA A 31 2.18 0.84 2.31
N HIS A 32 1.37 -0.03 1.67
CA HIS A 32 0.27 -0.72 2.37
C HIS A 32 0.79 -1.81 3.32
N LEU A 33 1.79 -2.59 2.90
CA LEU A 33 2.40 -3.62 3.74
C LEU A 33 3.05 -3.01 4.99
N GLU A 34 3.80 -1.91 4.83
CA GLU A 34 4.38 -1.17 5.95
C GLU A 34 3.30 -0.71 6.93
N ARG A 35 2.21 -0.13 6.41
CA ARG A 35 1.09 0.28 7.26
C ARG A 35 0.45 -0.91 7.99
N ILE A 36 0.29 -2.05 7.33
CA ILE A 36 -0.23 -3.27 7.95
C ILE A 36 0.69 -3.71 9.09
N HIS A 37 2.02 -3.73 8.91
CA HIS A 37 2.96 -4.09 9.97
C HIS A 37 2.84 -3.19 11.20
N GLU A 38 2.63 -1.88 11.01
CA GLU A 38 2.48 -0.94 12.12
C GLU A 38 1.23 -1.18 12.98
N VAL A 39 0.10 -1.53 12.36
CA VAL A 39 -1.21 -1.50 13.05
C VAL A 39 -1.81 -2.88 13.30
N ASN A 40 -1.47 -3.88 12.49
CA ASN A 40 -2.15 -5.17 12.51
C ASN A 40 -1.89 -5.95 13.80
N GLY A 41 -0.78 -5.71 14.51
CA GLY A 41 -0.54 -6.33 15.81
C GLY A 41 -1.61 -6.01 16.86
N ARG A 42 -2.22 -4.82 16.78
CA ARG A 42 -3.35 -4.42 17.64
C ARG A 42 -4.70 -4.84 17.07
N LEU A 43 -4.86 -4.71 15.74
CA LEU A 43 -6.16 -4.88 15.08
C LEU A 43 -6.48 -6.35 14.79
N ASN A 44 -5.46 -7.17 14.55
CA ASN A 44 -5.56 -8.55 14.10
C ASN A 44 -6.53 -8.72 12.91
N ALA A 45 -6.50 -7.79 11.97
CA ALA A 45 -7.42 -7.72 10.84
C ALA A 45 -6.95 -8.57 9.65
N ALA A 46 -5.63 -8.63 9.44
CA ALA A 46 -4.99 -9.50 8.45
C ALA A 46 -4.37 -10.70 9.18
N VAL A 47 -5.06 -11.84 9.17
CA VAL A 47 -4.60 -13.08 9.84
C VAL A 47 -3.54 -13.85 9.05
N LEU A 48 -3.51 -13.65 7.74
CA LEU A 48 -2.52 -14.20 6.83
C LEU A 48 -2.08 -13.07 5.90
N LEU A 49 -0.77 -12.81 5.86
CA LEU A 49 -0.18 -11.80 5.00
C LEU A 49 0.65 -12.49 3.91
N LEU A 50 0.24 -12.33 2.65
CA LEU A 50 0.88 -12.93 1.47
C LEU A 50 1.78 -11.91 0.77
N GLU A 51 2.79 -11.41 1.48
CA GLU A 51 3.63 -10.29 1.03
C GLU A 51 4.34 -10.57 -0.30
N ASP A 52 4.98 -11.73 -0.42
CA ASP A 52 5.72 -12.11 -1.62
C ASP A 52 4.80 -12.20 -2.83
N SER A 53 3.61 -12.80 -2.65
CA SER A 53 2.61 -12.89 -3.71
C SER A 53 2.13 -11.51 -4.13
N ALA A 54 1.85 -10.61 -3.18
CA ALA A 54 1.43 -9.24 -3.46
C ALA A 54 2.50 -8.43 -4.22
N ARG A 55 3.79 -8.62 -3.90
CA ARG A 55 4.91 -7.97 -4.59
C ARG A 55 5.19 -8.52 -5.99
N SER A 56 4.68 -9.73 -6.29
CA SER A 56 4.89 -10.44 -7.56
C SER A 56 3.71 -10.33 -8.55
N ALA A 57 2.60 -9.72 -8.12
CA ALA A 57 1.36 -9.61 -8.88
C ALA A 57 1.43 -8.61 -10.05
#